data_AF-A0A7K8ZUB4-F1
#
_entry.id   AF-A0A7K8ZUB4-F1
#
_cell.length_a   1.000
_cell.length_b   1.000
_cell.length_c   1.000
_cell.angle_alpha   90.00
_cell.angle_beta   90.00
_cell.angle_gamma   90.00
#
_symmetry.space_group_name_H-M   'P 1'
#
loop_
_entity.id
_entity.type
_entity.pdbx_description
1 polymer ?
#
loop_
_entity_poly.entity_id
_entity_poly.type
_entity_poly.pdbx_seq_one_letter_code
_entity_poly.pdbx_strand_id
1 'polypeptide(L)'
;MAVAARKGRTTASPHASITTTAWPGFLDSWLSRIPLPKWALITVAVAVAVLLLLFFICLVRCCCGKKKPKKKERINLCGVSNLTTASLVQPEMEDLEQGVEQMHRGKLQYSLEYNFRAQELKVGVKQAVDLKAMDSGGTSDPYVIVYLTSDMKKRYETKVYRKTLSPVFNESFTFQVPQAEVPESTLVMQIYDFNRFAKHDIIGEVRLPLASVNLQHVIEQWSELAVASKVEEEQLGEICFSLRYVPSTGKLTVLILEAKKLKRMDSHGLSDPFVKVHLILNRKKWKKKKTSVKKNTLSPYFNEVFVFEVPFNQIQNVDVVISVWDHDKVTKNEPIGKLFLGCRATGNQLRHWSDMLSNPRRPLAQWHILQPPEVVDKVLGLKSHLKLPLASR
;
A
#
# COMPACT_ATOMS: atom_id res chain seq x y z
N MET A 1 36.20 -59.17 75.60
CA MET A 1 37.25 -58.19 75.27
C MET A 1 36.79 -57.38 74.07
N ALA A 2 37.04 -56.07 74.09
CA ALA A 2 36.83 -55.09 73.01
C ALA A 2 35.38 -54.66 72.72
N VAL A 3 35.07 -53.40 72.43
CA VAL A 3 35.66 -52.07 72.71
C VAL A 3 34.47 -51.12 72.59
N ALA A 4 34.36 -50.16 73.51
CA ALA A 4 33.36 -49.09 73.49
C ALA A 4 34.03 -47.75 73.15
N ALA A 5 33.25 -46.88 72.48
CA ALA A 5 33.25 -45.41 72.49
C ALA A 5 34.58 -44.63 72.25
N ARG A 6 34.54 -43.59 71.40
CA ARG A 6 34.37 -42.15 71.77
C ARG A 6 34.92 -41.21 70.67
N LYS A 7 34.40 -39.97 70.69
CA LYS A 7 34.64 -38.76 69.86
C LYS A 7 36.10 -38.41 69.52
N GLY A 8 36.28 -37.70 68.39
CA GLY A 8 37.47 -36.86 68.13
C GLY A 8 37.36 -36.07 66.81
N ARG A 9 37.81 -34.80 66.82
CA ARG A 9 37.80 -33.78 65.74
C ARG A 9 39.12 -33.82 64.95
N THR A 10 39.28 -32.90 63.97
CA THR A 10 40.48 -32.50 63.17
C THR A 10 40.75 -33.39 61.93
N THR A 11 41.05 -32.95 60.70
CA THR A 11 41.97 -31.93 60.14
C THR A 11 41.56 -31.54 58.68
N ALA A 12 41.58 -30.26 58.28
CA ALA A 12 42.58 -29.54 57.43
C ALA A 12 42.67 -29.90 55.91
N SER A 13 42.20 -28.97 55.02
CA SER A 13 42.83 -28.27 53.87
C SER A 13 43.84 -29.00 52.92
N PRO A 14 44.06 -28.65 51.61
CA PRO A 14 43.73 -27.41 50.86
C PRO A 14 43.18 -27.59 49.42
N HIS A 15 42.51 -26.57 48.87
CA HIS A 15 42.52 -26.34 47.41
C HIS A 15 42.75 -24.87 47.08
N ALA A 16 43.72 -24.66 46.20
CA ALA A 16 44.27 -23.39 45.77
C ALA A 16 43.27 -22.52 45.00
N SER A 17 43.17 -21.25 45.40
CA SER A 17 42.50 -20.20 44.64
C SER A 17 43.50 -19.45 43.77
N ILE A 18 43.30 -19.50 42.45
CA ILE A 18 44.02 -18.68 41.46
C ILE A 18 43.32 -17.31 41.40
N THR A 19 44.07 -16.28 41.76
CA THR A 19 43.74 -14.86 41.59
C THR A 19 43.64 -14.50 40.11
N THR A 20 42.50 -13.92 39.67
CA THR A 20 42.44 -13.10 38.46
C THR A 20 41.96 -11.71 38.87
N THR A 21 42.81 -10.72 38.62
CA THR A 21 42.64 -9.31 38.91
C THR A 21 41.65 -8.66 37.94
N ALA A 22 40.45 -8.34 38.42
CA ALA A 22 39.53 -7.41 37.76
C ALA A 22 39.42 -6.13 38.60
N TRP A 23 39.65 -4.98 37.97
CA TRP A 23 39.73 -3.66 38.59
C TRP A 23 38.39 -3.25 39.21
N PRO A 24 38.28 -3.06 40.55
CA PRO A 24 37.06 -2.58 41.18
C PRO A 24 37.06 -1.05 41.14
N GLY A 25 36.13 -0.44 40.41
CA GLY A 25 35.89 1.00 40.53
C GLY A 25 35.47 1.76 39.27
N PHE A 26 35.54 1.14 38.09
CA PHE A 26 35.14 1.85 36.86
C PHE A 26 33.63 2.11 36.78
N LEU A 27 32.81 1.15 37.21
CA LEU A 27 31.35 1.26 37.14
C LEU A 27 30.77 2.26 38.16
N ASP A 28 31.32 2.31 39.37
CA ASP A 28 30.88 3.24 40.42
C ASP A 28 31.23 4.70 40.11
N SER A 29 32.39 4.93 39.47
CA SER A 29 32.79 6.25 38.98
C SER A 29 31.89 6.77 37.86
N TRP A 30 31.29 5.89 37.07
CA TRP A 30 30.45 6.27 35.93
C TRP A 30 29.01 6.55 36.36
N LEU A 31 28.47 5.78 37.31
CA LEU A 31 27.09 5.92 37.79
C LEU A 31 26.80 7.23 38.55
N SER A 32 27.82 7.90 39.10
CA SER A 32 27.66 9.11 39.92
C SER A 32 27.52 10.42 39.14
N ARG A 33 27.67 10.39 37.80
CA ARG A 33 27.56 11.60 36.95
C ARG A 33 26.17 11.85 36.36
N ILE A 34 25.19 11.01 36.65
CA ILE A 34 23.84 11.10 36.08
C ILE A 34 22.85 11.38 37.24
N PRO A 35 22.10 12.50 37.23
CA PRO A 35 21.25 12.91 38.35
C PRO A 35 19.90 12.18 38.31
N LEU A 36 19.93 10.85 38.39
CA LEU A 36 18.72 10.02 38.42
C LEU A 36 18.77 9.07 39.62
N PRO A 37 17.64 8.89 40.34
CA PRO A 37 17.57 7.98 41.47
C PRO A 37 17.91 6.55 41.03
N LYS A 38 18.59 5.78 41.89
CA LYS A 38 19.11 4.44 41.56
C LYS A 38 18.05 3.49 40.98
N TRP A 39 16.80 3.60 41.44
CA TRP A 39 15.67 2.84 40.91
C TRP A 39 15.36 3.15 39.44
N ALA A 40 15.54 4.41 39.00
CA ALA A 40 15.33 4.82 37.60
C ALA A 40 16.43 4.30 36.66
N LEU A 41 17.66 4.15 37.14
CA LEU A 41 18.74 3.54 36.35
C LEU A 41 18.50 2.03 36.18
N ILE A 42 17.99 1.36 37.22
CA ILE A 42 17.62 -0.06 37.15
C ILE A 42 16.46 -0.26 36.17
N THR A 43 15.43 0.59 36.21
CA THR A 43 14.30 0.46 35.26
C THR A 43 14.72 0.72 33.82
N VAL A 44 15.61 1.68 33.57
CA VAL A 44 16.18 1.91 32.24
C VAL A 44 17.03 0.73 31.79
N ALA A 45 17.85 0.15 32.68
CA ALA A 45 18.66 -1.02 32.37
C ALA A 45 17.79 -2.25 32.02
N VAL A 46 16.69 -2.49 32.76
CA VAL A 46 15.73 -3.56 32.45
C VAL A 46 15.01 -3.28 31.12
N ALA A 47 14.60 -2.03 30.87
CA ALA A 47 13.96 -1.67 29.60
C ALA A 47 14.90 -1.86 28.40
N VAL A 48 16.18 -1.51 28.54
CA VAL A 48 17.21 -1.74 27.52
C VAL A 48 17.46 -3.23 27.33
N ALA A 49 17.51 -4.02 28.40
CA ALA A 49 17.66 -5.47 28.33
C ALA A 49 16.48 -6.14 27.61
N VAL A 50 15.24 -5.72 27.90
CA VAL A 50 14.04 -6.20 27.21
C VAL A 50 14.06 -5.79 25.72
N LEU A 51 14.46 -4.55 25.41
CA LEU A 51 14.61 -4.10 24.02
C LEU A 51 15.68 -4.89 23.24
N LEU A 52 16.81 -5.20 23.87
CA LEU A 52 17.84 -6.04 23.27
C LEU A 52 17.34 -7.47 23.08
N LEU A 53 16.59 -8.02 24.04
CA LEU A 53 16.03 -9.36 23.95
C LEU A 53 14.97 -9.47 22.84
N LEU A 54 14.12 -8.44 22.70
CA LEU A 54 13.18 -8.32 21.57
C LEU A 54 13.91 -8.14 20.24
N PHE A 55 15.00 -7.36 20.20
CA PHE A 55 15.83 -7.19 19.02
C PHE A 55 16.53 -8.50 18.61
N PHE A 56 17.03 -9.29 19.58
CA PHE A 56 17.59 -10.61 19.34
C PHE A 56 16.53 -11.61 18.85
N ILE A 57 15.31 -11.60 19.41
CA ILE A 57 14.21 -12.41 18.90
C ILE A 57 13.85 -12.00 17.46
N CYS A 58 13.82 -10.70 17.16
CA CYS A 58 13.62 -10.19 15.80
C CYS A 58 14.74 -10.60 14.84
N LEU A 59 16.01 -10.57 15.27
CA LEU A 59 17.14 -11.03 14.47
C LEU A 59 17.10 -12.54 14.24
N VAL A 60 16.78 -13.36 15.24
CA VAL A 60 16.64 -14.82 15.07
C VAL A 60 15.45 -15.13 14.15
N ARG A 61 14.34 -14.39 14.25
CA ARG A 61 13.17 -14.57 13.39
C ARG A 61 13.42 -14.05 11.95
N CYS A 62 14.25 -13.02 11.76
CA CYS A 62 14.74 -12.57 10.45
C CYS A 62 15.78 -13.52 9.84
N CYS A 63 16.69 -14.08 10.64
CA CYS A 63 17.75 -14.97 10.17
C CYS A 63 17.27 -16.42 9.94
N CYS A 64 16.21 -16.87 10.63
CA CYS A 64 15.57 -18.17 10.40
C CYS A 64 14.36 -18.10 9.43
N GLY A 65 14.08 -16.94 8.84
CA GLY A 65 13.04 -16.73 7.84
C GLY A 65 13.51 -16.98 6.40
N LYS A 66 13.48 -18.25 5.97
CA LYS A 66 13.47 -18.76 4.57
C LYS A 66 14.75 -18.65 3.73
N LYS A 67 15.63 -19.66 3.88
CA LYS A 67 16.29 -20.29 2.70
C LYS A 67 15.26 -21.21 2.04
N LYS A 68 14.83 -20.90 0.81
CA LYS A 68 14.16 -21.90 -0.06
C LYS A 68 15.20 -22.94 -0.52
N PRO A 69 14.92 -24.25 -0.49
CA PRO A 69 15.78 -25.22 -1.15
C PRO A 69 15.69 -25.02 -2.67
N LYS A 70 16.82 -24.70 -3.32
CA LYS A 70 16.97 -24.77 -4.79
C LYS A 70 16.90 -26.24 -5.19
N LYS A 71 15.84 -26.64 -5.91
CA LYS A 71 15.80 -27.93 -6.60
C LYS A 71 16.82 -27.85 -7.75
N LYS A 72 17.87 -28.67 -7.66
CA LYS A 72 18.88 -28.82 -8.72
C LYS A 72 18.22 -29.50 -9.92
N GLU A 73 18.10 -28.78 -11.01
CA GLU A 73 17.87 -29.34 -12.33
C GLU A 73 19.14 -30.11 -12.72
N ARG A 74 19.02 -31.44 -12.89
CA ARG A 74 20.11 -32.25 -13.45
C ARG A 74 20.06 -32.10 -14.96
N ILE A 75 21.08 -31.47 -15.51
CA ILE A 75 21.44 -31.55 -16.92
C ILE A 75 21.88 -33.00 -17.17
N ASN A 76 21.12 -33.75 -17.97
CA ASN A 76 21.58 -34.98 -18.59
C ASN A 76 21.80 -34.68 -20.08
N LEU A 77 23.05 -34.74 -20.51
CA LEU A 77 23.45 -34.62 -21.90
C LEU A 77 23.74 -36.02 -22.46
N CYS A 78 23.10 -36.30 -23.59
CA CYS A 78 23.41 -37.24 -24.67
C CYS A 78 23.68 -38.73 -24.41
N GLY A 79 22.85 -39.56 -25.04
CA GLY A 79 23.17 -40.91 -25.51
C GLY A 79 22.36 -41.21 -26.77
N VAL A 80 22.97 -40.97 -27.93
CA VAL A 80 22.44 -41.23 -29.28
C VAL A 80 22.10 -42.72 -29.44
N SER A 81 20.96 -43.03 -30.05
CA SER A 81 20.73 -44.27 -30.81
C SER A 81 19.59 -44.02 -31.80
N ASN A 82 19.90 -44.25 -33.07
CA ASN A 82 19.05 -44.08 -34.24
C ASN A 82 17.82 -45.01 -34.19
N LEU A 83 16.70 -44.59 -34.78
CA LEU A 83 16.14 -45.27 -35.95
C LEU A 83 15.02 -44.45 -36.61
N THR A 84 15.11 -44.45 -37.93
CA THR A 84 14.28 -43.91 -39.00
C THR A 84 12.81 -44.31 -38.89
N THR A 85 11.87 -43.44 -39.29
CA THR A 85 10.86 -43.70 -40.35
C THR A 85 10.05 -42.43 -40.60
N ALA A 86 10.00 -42.04 -41.87
CA ALA A 86 9.28 -40.88 -42.40
C ALA A 86 7.77 -41.14 -42.51
N SER A 87 6.92 -40.13 -42.23
CA SER A 87 5.69 -39.89 -43.00
C SER A 87 5.03 -38.55 -42.62
N LEU A 88 5.14 -37.58 -43.54
CA LEU A 88 4.12 -36.63 -44.03
C LEU A 88 2.83 -36.34 -43.20
N VAL A 89 2.62 -35.03 -42.94
CA VAL A 89 1.40 -34.22 -43.24
C VAL A 89 0.49 -33.74 -42.07
N GLN A 90 0.32 -32.39 -42.06
CA GLN A 90 -0.64 -31.45 -41.42
C GLN A 90 -0.27 -30.72 -40.10
N PRO A 91 -0.59 -29.40 -40.00
CA PRO A 91 -0.41 -28.62 -38.78
C PRO A 91 -1.69 -28.69 -37.95
N GLU A 92 -1.62 -29.31 -36.77
CA GLU A 92 -2.70 -29.25 -35.78
C GLU A 92 -2.32 -28.23 -34.69
N MET A 93 -3.25 -27.31 -34.49
CA MET A 93 -3.17 -26.16 -33.62
C MET A 93 -3.44 -26.64 -32.19
N GLU A 94 -2.40 -26.87 -31.40
CA GLU A 94 -2.55 -27.07 -29.95
C GLU A 94 -2.14 -25.78 -29.23
N ASP A 95 -3.18 -25.04 -28.87
CA ASP A 95 -3.11 -23.92 -27.95
C ASP A 95 -2.44 -24.35 -26.65
N LEU A 96 -1.53 -23.48 -26.24
CA LEU A 96 -0.74 -23.54 -25.02
C LEU A 96 -1.67 -23.42 -23.80
N GLU A 97 -2.23 -24.54 -23.32
CA GLU A 97 -2.80 -24.62 -21.98
C GLU A 97 -1.66 -24.54 -20.94
N GLN A 98 -1.18 -23.32 -20.72
CA GLN A 98 -0.44 -22.98 -19.50
C GLN A 98 -1.41 -23.08 -18.33
N GLY A 99 -1.30 -24.18 -17.59
CA GLY A 99 -2.08 -24.49 -16.39
C GLY A 99 -2.28 -23.29 -15.48
N VAL A 100 -3.50 -22.78 -15.46
CA VAL A 100 -3.99 -21.88 -14.42
C VAL A 100 -4.18 -22.74 -13.18
N GLU A 101 -3.21 -22.77 -12.28
CA GLU A 101 -3.51 -23.11 -10.88
C GLU A 101 -4.44 -21.99 -10.35
N GLN A 102 -5.74 -22.09 -10.62
CA GLN A 102 -6.75 -21.34 -9.89
C GLN A 102 -6.70 -21.86 -8.46
N MET A 103 -5.81 -21.28 -7.64
CA MET A 103 -5.83 -21.50 -6.21
C MET A 103 -7.22 -21.08 -5.72
N HIS A 104 -8.04 -22.07 -5.35
CA HIS A 104 -9.35 -21.85 -4.75
C HIS A 104 -9.19 -20.93 -3.52
N ARG A 105 -9.94 -19.82 -3.49
CA ARG A 105 -9.87 -18.80 -2.43
C ARG A 105 -11.11 -18.79 -1.54
N GLY A 106 -12.04 -19.71 -1.79
CA GLY A 106 -13.33 -19.79 -1.12
C GLY A 106 -14.45 -19.12 -1.89
N LYS A 107 -15.63 -19.08 -1.26
CA LYS A 107 -16.86 -18.50 -1.82
C LYS A 107 -17.48 -17.55 -0.80
N LEU A 108 -18.15 -16.51 -1.29
CA LEU A 108 -18.90 -15.55 -0.49
C LEU A 108 -20.38 -15.58 -0.89
N GLN A 109 -21.25 -15.73 0.11
CA GLN A 109 -22.69 -15.55 -0.03
C GLN A 109 -23.07 -14.12 0.33
N TYR A 110 -23.78 -13.47 -0.56
CA TYR A 110 -24.25 -12.10 -0.38
C TYR A 110 -25.69 -11.95 -0.87
N SER A 111 -26.35 -10.87 -0.42
CA SER A 111 -27.66 -10.47 -0.89
C SER A 111 -27.68 -9.04 -1.40
N LEU A 112 -28.46 -8.75 -2.44
CA LEU A 112 -28.65 -7.41 -3.00
C LEU A 112 -30.13 -7.09 -3.11
N GLU A 113 -30.50 -5.91 -2.65
CA GLU A 113 -31.86 -5.37 -2.74
C GLU A 113 -31.77 -3.88 -3.10
N TYR A 114 -32.39 -3.46 -4.19
CA TYR A 114 -32.43 -2.05 -4.59
C TYR A 114 -33.82 -1.47 -4.39
N ASN A 115 -33.90 -0.40 -3.60
CA ASN A 115 -35.13 0.34 -3.39
C ASN A 115 -35.21 1.51 -4.38
N PHE A 116 -36.01 1.35 -5.43
CA PHE A 116 -36.19 2.37 -6.48
C PHE A 116 -36.80 3.69 -5.97
N ARG A 117 -37.61 3.65 -4.90
CA ARG A 117 -38.25 4.86 -4.35
C ARG A 117 -37.27 5.66 -3.50
N ALA A 118 -36.47 4.97 -2.69
CA ALA A 118 -35.47 5.61 -1.84
C ALA A 118 -34.13 5.86 -2.57
N GLN A 119 -33.92 5.26 -3.75
CA GLN A 119 -32.65 5.24 -4.48
C GLN A 119 -31.50 4.65 -3.65
N GLU A 120 -31.80 3.56 -2.93
CA GLU A 120 -30.90 2.91 -1.99
C GLU A 120 -30.58 1.48 -2.43
N LEU A 121 -29.29 1.14 -2.46
CA LEU A 121 -28.80 -0.23 -2.62
C LEU A 121 -28.44 -0.82 -1.26
N LYS A 122 -29.18 -1.84 -0.83
CA LYS A 122 -28.89 -2.62 0.37
C LYS A 122 -28.09 -3.87 -0.01
N VAL A 123 -26.92 -4.00 0.60
CA VAL A 123 -25.96 -5.10 0.39
C VAL A 123 -25.87 -5.89 1.68
N GLY A 124 -26.24 -7.15 1.64
CA GLY A 124 -26.08 -8.09 2.76
C GLY A 124 -24.87 -8.98 2.56
N VAL A 125 -23.95 -8.98 3.53
CA VAL A 125 -22.83 -9.92 3.59
C VAL A 125 -23.23 -11.04 4.54
N LYS A 126 -23.50 -12.24 4.01
CA LYS A 126 -24.09 -13.34 4.79
C LYS A 126 -23.00 -14.19 5.42
N GLN A 127 -22.28 -14.95 4.61
CA GLN A 127 -21.26 -15.88 5.08
C GLN A 127 -20.25 -16.18 3.97
N ALA A 128 -19.08 -16.66 4.36
CA ALA A 128 -18.09 -17.20 3.42
C ALA A 128 -17.75 -18.63 3.79
N VAL A 129 -17.27 -19.41 2.82
CA VAL A 129 -16.84 -20.81 3.00
C VAL A 129 -15.52 -21.05 2.27
N ASP A 130 -14.77 -22.03 2.76
CA ASP A 130 -13.51 -22.49 2.17
C ASP A 130 -12.49 -21.37 1.88
N LEU A 131 -12.43 -20.37 2.77
CA LEU A 131 -11.48 -19.27 2.63
C LEU A 131 -10.04 -19.79 2.66
N LYS A 132 -9.18 -19.13 1.91
CA LYS A 132 -7.74 -19.42 1.94
C LYS A 132 -7.15 -19.03 3.30
N ALA A 133 -6.50 -19.98 3.97
CA ALA A 133 -5.74 -19.73 5.18
C ALA A 133 -4.51 -18.84 4.89
N MET A 134 -4.45 -17.69 5.58
CA MET A 134 -3.36 -16.71 5.45
C MET A 134 -2.44 -16.71 6.68
N ASP A 135 -2.92 -17.13 7.84
CA ASP A 135 -2.11 -17.23 9.05
C ASP A 135 -1.23 -18.48 9.05
N SER A 136 -0.10 -18.40 9.76
CA SER A 136 0.75 -19.57 10.04
C SER A 136 0.05 -20.69 10.81
N GLY A 137 -1.09 -20.40 11.43
CA GLY A 137 -1.92 -21.36 12.16
C GLY A 137 -2.84 -22.21 11.26
N GLY A 138 -2.84 -22.02 9.94
CA GLY A 138 -3.75 -22.71 9.04
C GLY A 138 -5.19 -22.18 9.09
N THR A 139 -5.40 -21.01 9.69
CA THR A 139 -6.68 -20.30 9.75
C THR A 139 -6.54 -18.90 9.16
N SER A 140 -7.60 -18.11 9.23
CA SER A 140 -7.58 -16.67 9.00
C SER A 140 -8.48 -15.98 10.01
N ASP A 141 -8.31 -14.66 10.14
CA ASP A 141 -9.19 -13.76 10.89
C ASP A 141 -10.01 -12.90 9.90
N PRO A 142 -10.98 -13.48 9.16
CA PRO A 142 -11.64 -12.80 8.05
C PRO A 142 -12.57 -11.65 8.47
N TYR A 143 -12.56 -10.59 7.67
CA TYR A 143 -13.58 -9.54 7.62
C TYR A 143 -13.76 -9.04 6.17
N VAL A 144 -14.91 -8.44 5.87
CA VAL A 144 -15.24 -7.97 4.52
C VAL A 144 -15.32 -6.45 4.49
N ILE A 145 -14.65 -5.85 3.52
CA ILE A 145 -14.82 -4.44 3.16
C ILE A 145 -15.74 -4.36 1.95
N VAL A 146 -16.79 -3.55 2.06
CA VAL A 146 -17.81 -3.33 1.01
C VAL A 146 -17.80 -1.88 0.58
N TYR A 147 -17.71 -1.63 -0.73
CA TYR A 147 -17.78 -0.29 -1.30
C TYR A 147 -18.26 -0.32 -2.75
N LEU A 148 -18.63 0.86 -3.26
CA LEU A 148 -18.97 1.07 -4.66
C LEU A 148 -17.84 1.81 -5.38
N THR A 149 -17.57 1.46 -6.63
CA THR A 149 -16.57 2.17 -7.45
C THR A 149 -16.95 3.62 -7.73
N SER A 150 -18.25 3.94 -7.71
CA SER A 150 -18.77 5.31 -7.87
C SER A 150 -18.60 6.17 -6.61
N ASP A 151 -18.60 5.57 -5.41
CA ASP A 151 -18.42 6.26 -4.13
C ASP A 151 -17.33 5.55 -3.29
N MET A 152 -16.07 5.71 -3.71
CA MET A 152 -14.92 5.11 -3.01
C MET A 152 -14.68 5.69 -1.60
N LYS A 153 -15.34 6.81 -1.25
CA LYS A 153 -15.23 7.44 0.07
C LYS A 153 -16.05 6.67 1.11
N LYS A 154 -17.21 6.13 0.74
CA LYS A 154 -18.03 5.29 1.61
C LYS A 154 -17.60 3.82 1.53
N ARG A 155 -16.96 3.37 2.60
CA ARG A 155 -16.56 1.98 2.78
C ARG A 155 -17.16 1.47 4.08
N TYR A 156 -17.76 0.31 4.03
CA TYR A 156 -18.26 -0.39 5.20
C TYR A 156 -17.39 -1.60 5.48
N GLU A 157 -17.20 -1.92 6.75
CA GLU A 157 -16.42 -3.07 7.19
C GLU A 157 -17.30 -3.93 8.09
N THR A 158 -17.26 -5.24 7.88
CA THR A 158 -17.87 -6.20 8.82
C THR A 158 -17.02 -6.32 10.08
N LYS A 159 -17.58 -6.99 11.09
CA LYS A 159 -16.81 -7.47 12.22
C LYS A 159 -15.76 -8.48 11.76
N VAL A 160 -14.67 -8.55 12.53
CA VAL A 160 -13.59 -9.53 12.38
C VAL A 160 -13.96 -10.80 13.12
N TYR A 161 -13.92 -11.92 12.41
CA TYR A 161 -14.14 -13.25 12.98
C TYR A 161 -12.81 -13.96 13.10
N ARG A 162 -12.47 -14.48 14.28
CA ARG A 162 -11.13 -15.04 14.52
C ARG A 162 -11.05 -16.52 14.19
N LYS A 163 -9.91 -16.92 13.64
CA LYS A 163 -9.49 -18.31 13.40
C LYS A 163 -10.56 -19.15 12.71
N THR A 164 -11.13 -18.64 11.63
CA THR A 164 -12.17 -19.33 10.87
C THR A 164 -11.96 -19.16 9.37
N LEU A 165 -12.21 -20.24 8.61
CA LEU A 165 -12.26 -20.22 7.16
C LEU A 165 -13.70 -20.23 6.63
N SER A 166 -14.68 -20.24 7.53
CA SER A 166 -16.11 -20.19 7.18
C SER A 166 -16.87 -19.24 8.12
N PRO A 167 -16.57 -17.92 8.06
CA PRO A 167 -17.24 -16.93 8.89
C PRO A 167 -18.70 -16.73 8.47
N VAL A 168 -19.57 -16.51 9.48
CA VAL A 168 -20.96 -16.09 9.28
C VAL A 168 -21.10 -14.65 9.78
N PHE A 169 -21.17 -13.71 8.86
CA PHE A 169 -21.21 -12.27 9.12
C PHE A 169 -22.64 -11.81 9.45
N ASN A 170 -23.59 -12.08 8.55
CA ASN A 170 -24.98 -11.60 8.61
C ASN A 170 -25.10 -10.09 8.86
N GLU A 171 -24.29 -9.30 8.16
CA GLU A 171 -24.30 -7.84 8.24
C GLU A 171 -24.92 -7.24 6.97
N SER A 172 -25.53 -6.06 7.08
CA SER A 172 -26.15 -5.38 5.94
C SER A 172 -25.77 -3.91 5.92
N PHE A 173 -25.46 -3.40 4.73
CA PHE A 173 -24.99 -2.06 4.48
C PHE A 173 -25.87 -1.39 3.42
N THR A 174 -26.14 -0.10 3.57
CA THR A 174 -26.98 0.66 2.63
C THR A 174 -26.16 1.75 1.97
N PHE A 175 -26.19 1.78 0.65
CA PHE A 175 -25.58 2.82 -0.18
C PHE A 175 -26.67 3.66 -0.84
N GLN A 176 -26.49 4.99 -0.82
CA GLN A 176 -27.30 5.89 -1.63
C GLN A 176 -26.76 5.89 -3.05
N VAL A 177 -27.53 5.37 -4.00
CA VAL A 177 -27.11 5.23 -5.41
C VAL A 177 -28.26 5.66 -6.31
N PRO A 178 -28.19 6.88 -6.89
CA PRO A 178 -29.18 7.32 -7.87
C PRO A 178 -29.28 6.35 -9.05
N GLN A 179 -30.48 6.16 -9.60
CA GLN A 179 -30.71 5.20 -10.69
C GLN A 179 -29.84 5.46 -11.92
N ALA A 180 -29.51 6.73 -12.20
CA ALA A 180 -28.63 7.12 -13.30
C ALA A 180 -27.17 6.63 -13.11
N GLU A 181 -26.72 6.42 -11.88
CA GLU A 181 -25.34 6.02 -11.56
C GLU A 181 -25.18 4.50 -11.43
N VAL A 182 -26.29 3.76 -11.34
CA VAL A 182 -26.29 2.29 -11.24
C VAL A 182 -25.51 1.63 -12.39
N PRO A 183 -25.70 2.00 -13.68
CA PRO A 183 -24.97 1.33 -14.77
C PRO A 183 -23.45 1.57 -14.75
N GLU A 184 -23.00 2.67 -14.17
CA GLU A 184 -21.58 3.03 -14.07
C GLU A 184 -20.92 2.50 -12.78
N SER A 185 -21.73 1.96 -11.87
CA SER A 185 -21.29 1.51 -10.55
C SER A 185 -20.98 0.01 -10.53
N THR A 186 -19.88 -0.35 -9.88
CA THR A 186 -19.53 -1.73 -9.57
C THR A 186 -19.48 -1.88 -8.04
N LEU A 187 -20.19 -2.88 -7.52
CA LEU A 187 -20.10 -3.27 -6.12
C LEU A 187 -18.88 -4.15 -5.93
N VAL A 188 -18.04 -3.79 -4.96
CA VAL A 188 -16.85 -4.55 -4.60
C VAL A 188 -16.96 -5.01 -3.15
N MET A 189 -16.77 -6.31 -2.95
CA MET A 189 -16.70 -6.96 -1.64
C MET A 189 -15.34 -7.66 -1.53
N GLN A 190 -14.45 -7.12 -0.71
CA GLN A 190 -13.09 -7.63 -0.51
C GLN A 190 -12.98 -8.30 0.85
N ILE A 191 -12.52 -9.55 0.87
CA ILE A 191 -12.28 -10.29 2.11
C ILE A 191 -10.81 -10.12 2.50
N TYR A 192 -10.59 -9.61 3.69
CA TYR A 192 -9.29 -9.39 4.30
C TYR A 192 -9.07 -10.34 5.47
N ASP A 193 -7.80 -10.68 5.68
CA ASP A 193 -7.28 -11.34 6.86
C ASP A 193 -6.73 -10.28 7.82
N PHE A 194 -7.35 -10.18 9.01
CA PHE A 194 -6.96 -9.20 10.01
C PHE A 194 -5.63 -9.58 10.67
N ASN A 195 -4.67 -8.65 10.66
CA ASN A 195 -3.36 -8.85 11.24
C ASN A 195 -3.07 -7.79 12.32
N ARG A 196 -2.85 -8.23 13.57
CA ARG A 196 -2.63 -7.30 14.70
C ARG A 196 -1.36 -6.45 14.60
N PHE A 197 -0.31 -6.99 13.98
CA PHE A 197 1.03 -6.39 13.96
C PHE A 197 1.59 -6.21 12.54
N ALA A 198 0.81 -6.52 11.51
CA ALA A 198 1.21 -6.45 10.12
C ALA A 198 0.09 -5.83 9.27
N LYS A 199 0.39 -5.53 8.01
CA LYS A 199 -0.65 -5.13 7.06
C LYS A 199 -1.61 -6.29 6.86
N HIS A 200 -2.91 -5.99 6.75
CA HIS A 200 -3.94 -7.00 6.50
C HIS A 200 -3.76 -7.54 5.08
N ASP A 201 -3.89 -8.86 4.93
CA ASP A 201 -3.71 -9.53 3.65
C ASP A 201 -5.07 -9.72 2.96
N ILE A 202 -5.11 -9.54 1.64
CA ILE A 202 -6.36 -9.76 0.90
C ILE A 202 -6.46 -11.25 0.55
N ILE A 203 -7.54 -11.89 1.01
CA ILE A 203 -7.87 -13.29 0.71
C ILE A 203 -8.41 -13.39 -0.72
N GLY A 204 -9.37 -12.53 -1.07
CA GLY A 204 -9.96 -12.47 -2.40
C GLY A 204 -11.06 -11.40 -2.49
N GLU A 205 -11.64 -11.24 -3.67
CA GLU A 205 -12.70 -10.25 -3.91
C GLU A 205 -13.83 -10.78 -4.79
N VAL A 206 -15.00 -10.19 -4.62
CA VAL A 206 -16.16 -10.32 -5.51
C VAL A 206 -16.43 -8.93 -6.10
N ARG A 207 -16.45 -8.82 -7.43
CA ARG A 207 -16.79 -7.59 -8.16
C ARG A 207 -18.04 -7.81 -8.99
N LEU A 208 -19.03 -6.94 -8.82
CA LEU A 208 -20.34 -7.06 -9.43
C LEU A 208 -20.69 -5.75 -10.13
N PRO A 209 -20.50 -5.66 -11.46
CA PRO A 209 -20.99 -4.54 -12.24
C PRO A 209 -22.52 -4.46 -12.08
N LEU A 210 -23.04 -3.38 -11.49
CA LEU A 210 -24.48 -3.29 -11.22
C LEU A 210 -25.31 -3.20 -12.51
N ALA A 211 -24.70 -2.77 -13.62
CA ALA A 211 -25.31 -2.80 -14.96
C ALA A 211 -25.75 -4.20 -15.41
N SER A 212 -25.03 -5.25 -15.00
CA SER A 212 -25.33 -6.63 -15.41
C SER A 212 -26.24 -7.35 -14.41
N VAL A 213 -26.68 -6.69 -13.35
CA VAL A 213 -27.43 -7.28 -12.25
C VAL A 213 -28.89 -6.85 -12.36
N ASN A 214 -29.82 -7.81 -12.34
CA ASN A 214 -31.25 -7.49 -12.35
C ASN A 214 -31.72 -7.07 -10.94
N LEU A 215 -31.63 -5.77 -10.66
CA LEU A 215 -32.00 -5.18 -9.37
C LEU A 215 -33.51 -5.08 -9.10
N GLN A 216 -34.38 -5.59 -9.99
CA GLN A 216 -35.82 -5.62 -9.75
C GLN A 216 -36.24 -6.61 -8.67
N HIS A 217 -35.42 -7.63 -8.44
CA HIS A 217 -35.67 -8.69 -7.46
C HIS A 217 -34.56 -8.71 -6.41
N VAL A 218 -34.89 -9.21 -5.22
CA VAL A 218 -33.88 -9.50 -4.21
C VAL A 218 -33.03 -10.66 -4.70
N ILE A 219 -31.73 -10.42 -4.79
CA ILE A 219 -30.76 -11.44 -5.21
C ILE A 219 -30.09 -11.97 -3.96
N GLU A 220 -29.97 -13.29 -3.86
CA GLU A 220 -29.12 -13.94 -2.86
C GLU A 220 -28.39 -15.10 -3.54
N GLN A 221 -27.07 -15.03 -3.62
CA GLN A 221 -26.28 -16.04 -4.33
C GLN A 221 -24.86 -16.17 -3.79
N TRP A 222 -24.23 -17.28 -4.17
CA TRP A 222 -22.81 -17.53 -3.94
C TRP A 222 -21.97 -17.02 -5.11
N SER A 223 -20.86 -16.36 -4.81
CA SER A 223 -19.82 -16.03 -5.78
C SER A 223 -18.48 -16.57 -5.33
N GLU A 224 -17.70 -17.07 -6.29
CA GLU A 224 -16.32 -17.45 -6.05
C GLU A 224 -15.44 -16.22 -5.86
N LEU A 225 -14.42 -16.35 -5.02
CA LEU A 225 -13.50 -15.26 -4.73
C LEU A 225 -12.40 -15.20 -5.78
N ALA A 226 -12.34 -14.07 -6.49
CA ALA A 226 -11.28 -13.79 -7.45
C ALA A 226 -10.01 -13.31 -6.74
N VAL A 227 -8.89 -13.37 -7.45
CA VAL A 227 -7.65 -12.70 -7.02
C VAL A 227 -7.91 -11.21 -6.97
N ALA A 228 -7.72 -10.60 -5.81
CA ALA A 228 -7.91 -9.17 -5.67
C ALA A 228 -6.99 -8.41 -6.61
N SER A 229 -7.60 -7.63 -7.50
CA SER A 229 -6.91 -6.74 -8.38
C SER A 229 -6.21 -5.67 -7.53
N LYS A 230 -4.88 -5.71 -7.47
CA LYS A 230 -4.05 -4.63 -6.86
C LYS A 230 -4.23 -3.27 -7.56
N VAL A 231 -5.15 -3.19 -8.53
CA VAL A 231 -5.35 -2.09 -9.47
C VAL A 231 -6.23 -0.98 -8.88
N GLU A 232 -6.92 -1.22 -7.75
CA GLU A 232 -7.66 -0.17 -7.06
C GLU A 232 -6.82 0.61 -6.04
N GLU A 233 -5.57 0.94 -6.37
CA GLU A 233 -5.14 2.30 -6.04
C GLU A 233 -6.04 3.21 -6.87
N GLU A 234 -6.98 3.89 -6.21
CA GLU A 234 -8.01 4.78 -6.76
C GLU A 234 -7.67 5.23 -8.18
N GLN A 235 -8.50 4.91 -9.18
CA GLN A 235 -8.22 5.36 -10.54
C GLN A 235 -8.52 6.87 -10.63
N LEU A 236 -7.56 7.68 -10.16
CA LEU A 236 -7.68 9.14 -10.05
C LEU A 236 -7.61 9.84 -11.41
N GLY A 237 -7.18 9.10 -12.43
CA GLY A 237 -7.06 9.53 -13.82
C GLY A 237 -5.61 9.69 -14.27
N GLU A 238 -5.47 10.14 -15.51
CA GLU A 238 -4.17 10.36 -16.15
C GLU A 238 -4.05 11.82 -16.58
N ILE A 239 -2.82 12.35 -16.50
CA ILE A 239 -2.50 13.71 -16.95
C ILE A 239 -1.34 13.68 -17.95
N CYS A 240 -1.47 14.46 -19.01
CA CYS A 240 -0.44 14.70 -20.00
C CYS A 240 0.14 16.09 -19.82
N PHE A 241 1.46 16.18 -19.72
CA PHE A 241 2.16 17.47 -19.68
C PHE A 241 3.52 17.33 -20.34
N SER A 242 4.05 18.47 -20.79
CA SER A 242 5.39 18.56 -21.32
C SER A 242 6.35 19.27 -20.39
N LEU A 243 7.57 18.74 -20.32
CA LEU A 243 8.70 19.35 -19.66
C LEU A 243 9.78 19.76 -20.66
N ARG A 244 10.39 20.92 -20.40
CA ARG A 244 11.56 21.41 -21.14
C ARG A 244 12.46 22.19 -20.20
N TYR A 245 13.75 21.85 -20.20
CA TYR A 245 14.74 22.61 -19.45
C TYR A 245 15.82 23.21 -20.37
N VAL A 246 16.19 24.46 -20.10
CA VAL A 246 17.27 25.17 -20.79
C VAL A 246 18.33 25.56 -19.75
N PRO A 247 19.44 24.81 -19.65
CA PRO A 247 20.48 25.05 -18.64
C PRO A 247 21.11 26.45 -18.74
N SER A 248 21.35 26.95 -19.94
CA SER A 248 22.02 28.24 -20.17
C SER A 248 21.26 29.44 -19.60
N THR A 249 19.94 29.36 -19.50
CA THR A 249 19.08 30.41 -18.93
C THR A 249 18.45 30.00 -17.61
N GLY A 250 18.70 28.78 -17.13
CA GLY A 250 18.01 28.20 -15.98
C GLY A 250 16.49 28.17 -16.12
N LYS A 251 15.94 28.03 -17.33
CA LYS A 251 14.48 28.08 -17.55
C LYS A 251 13.90 26.67 -17.62
N LEU A 252 13.02 26.36 -16.68
CA LEU A 252 12.17 25.16 -16.66
C LEU A 252 10.77 25.53 -17.13
N THR A 253 10.35 24.97 -18.26
CA THR A 253 9.02 25.15 -18.82
C THR A 253 8.20 23.88 -18.58
N VAL A 254 7.02 24.05 -18.00
CA VAL A 254 6.01 23.01 -17.76
C VAL A 254 4.77 23.41 -18.55
N LEU A 255 4.41 22.64 -19.58
CA LEU A 255 3.19 22.81 -20.36
C LEU A 255 2.16 21.77 -19.91
N ILE A 256 1.07 22.20 -19.28
CA ILE A 256 -0.04 21.32 -18.94
C ILE A 256 -0.93 21.18 -20.17
N LEU A 257 -0.99 19.98 -20.75
CA LEU A 257 -1.74 19.72 -21.99
C LEU A 257 -3.20 19.39 -21.66
N GLU A 258 -3.43 18.19 -21.15
CA GLU A 258 -4.76 17.65 -20.90
C GLU A 258 -4.74 16.58 -19.81
N ALA A 259 -5.91 16.23 -19.30
CA ALA A 259 -6.11 15.06 -18.46
C ALA A 259 -7.29 14.24 -18.99
N LYS A 260 -7.36 12.97 -18.62
CA LYS A 260 -8.47 12.08 -19.01
C LYS A 260 -8.79 11.10 -17.89
N LYS A 261 -10.03 10.60 -17.91
CA LYS A 261 -10.53 9.61 -16.94
C LYS A 261 -10.32 10.07 -15.49
N LEU A 262 -10.46 11.37 -15.23
CA LEU A 262 -10.36 11.89 -13.86
C LEU A 262 -11.47 11.30 -12.99
N LYS A 263 -11.17 11.10 -11.71
CA LYS A 263 -12.17 10.68 -10.72
C LYS A 263 -13.23 11.77 -10.58
N ARG A 264 -14.51 11.37 -10.62
CA ARG A 264 -15.66 12.23 -10.33
C ARG A 264 -15.66 12.59 -8.85
N MET A 265 -15.86 13.86 -8.55
CA MET A 265 -15.76 14.40 -7.20
C MET A 265 -17.06 15.09 -6.74
N ASP A 266 -17.86 15.62 -7.69
CA ASP A 266 -19.13 16.27 -7.39
C ASP A 266 -20.30 15.27 -7.34
N SER A 267 -21.19 15.45 -6.36
CA SER A 267 -22.44 14.67 -6.27
C SER A 267 -23.45 15.04 -7.37
N HIS A 268 -23.48 16.31 -7.80
CA HIS A 268 -24.41 16.84 -8.81
C HIS A 268 -23.65 17.41 -10.02
N GLY A 269 -22.96 16.55 -10.77
CA GLY A 269 -22.09 16.94 -11.89
C GLY A 269 -20.87 16.03 -11.98
N LEU A 270 -19.97 16.30 -12.94
CA LEU A 270 -18.70 15.56 -13.06
C LEU A 270 -17.66 16.08 -12.06
N SER A 271 -16.77 16.95 -12.54
CA SER A 271 -15.79 17.71 -11.76
C SER A 271 -15.49 19.00 -12.51
N ASP A 272 -15.01 20.00 -11.79
CA ASP A 272 -14.49 21.27 -12.28
C ASP A 272 -12.93 21.30 -12.16
N PRO A 273 -12.19 20.48 -12.94
CA PRO A 273 -10.76 20.28 -12.72
C PRO A 273 -9.89 21.51 -13.04
N PHE A 274 -8.87 21.68 -12.22
CA PHE A 274 -7.74 22.58 -12.46
C PHE A 274 -6.43 22.00 -11.91
N VAL A 275 -5.30 22.41 -12.48
CA VAL A 275 -3.98 21.87 -12.13
C VAL A 275 -3.17 22.91 -11.36
N LYS A 276 -2.55 22.49 -10.26
CA LYS A 276 -1.54 23.28 -9.54
C LYS A 276 -0.16 22.67 -9.78
N VAL A 277 0.76 23.50 -10.26
CA VAL A 277 2.18 23.17 -10.43
C VAL A 277 2.98 23.85 -9.32
N HIS A 278 3.64 23.04 -8.50
CA HIS A 278 4.40 23.47 -7.34
C HIS A 278 5.85 23.04 -7.48
N LEU A 279 6.79 23.97 -7.37
CA LEU A 279 8.19 23.67 -7.19
C LEU A 279 8.51 23.52 -5.71
N ILE A 280 9.21 22.45 -5.38
CA ILE A 280 9.75 22.20 -4.06
C ILE A 280 11.26 22.14 -4.19
N LEU A 281 11.96 22.94 -3.39
CA LEU A 281 13.42 22.95 -3.31
C LEU A 281 13.80 22.55 -1.90
N ASN A 282 14.66 21.53 -1.75
CA ASN A 282 15.12 21.05 -0.43
C ASN A 282 13.95 20.77 0.54
N ARG A 283 12.89 20.11 0.05
CA ARG A 283 11.65 19.79 0.79
C ARG A 283 10.84 21.00 1.28
N LYS A 284 11.17 22.21 0.84
CA LYS A 284 10.39 23.43 1.12
C LYS A 284 9.65 23.87 -0.14
N LYS A 285 8.37 24.23 0.02
CA LYS A 285 7.58 24.79 -1.08
C LYS A 285 8.22 26.12 -1.52
N TRP A 286 8.43 26.27 -2.82
CA TRP A 286 9.15 27.41 -3.38
C TRP A 286 8.27 28.28 -4.27
N LYS A 287 7.88 27.80 -5.46
CA LYS A 287 7.05 28.55 -6.42
C LYS A 287 5.78 27.76 -6.72
N LYS A 288 4.68 28.46 -6.97
CA LYS A 288 3.37 27.86 -7.29
C LYS A 288 2.73 28.58 -8.47
N LYS A 289 2.20 27.82 -9.42
CA LYS A 289 1.30 28.32 -10.48
C LYS A 289 0.08 27.40 -10.58
N LYS A 290 -1.01 27.89 -11.16
CA LYS A 290 -2.24 27.11 -11.38
C LYS A 290 -2.82 27.41 -12.76
N THR A 291 -3.52 26.45 -13.33
CA THR A 291 -4.25 26.62 -14.59
C THR A 291 -5.58 27.35 -14.38
N SER A 292 -6.25 27.66 -15.49
CA SER A 292 -7.69 27.91 -15.51
C SER A 292 -8.47 26.67 -15.05
N VAL A 293 -9.69 26.90 -14.57
CA VAL A 293 -10.65 25.85 -14.19
C VAL A 293 -11.46 25.47 -15.41
N LYS A 294 -11.57 24.16 -15.69
CA LYS A 294 -12.45 23.62 -16.73
C LYS A 294 -13.69 23.06 -16.05
N LYS A 295 -14.88 23.47 -16.49
CA LYS A 295 -16.13 23.12 -15.80
C LYS A 295 -16.71 21.79 -16.31
N ASN A 296 -17.29 21.02 -15.40
CA ASN A 296 -18.09 19.83 -15.65
C ASN A 296 -17.47 18.86 -16.66
N THR A 297 -16.23 18.42 -16.43
CA THR A 297 -15.52 17.50 -17.31
C THR A 297 -14.54 16.60 -16.56
N LEU A 298 -14.46 15.32 -16.97
CA LEU A 298 -13.43 14.37 -16.51
C LEU A 298 -12.26 14.23 -17.49
N SER A 299 -12.32 14.94 -18.63
CA SER A 299 -11.25 14.97 -19.64
C SER A 299 -10.93 16.40 -20.07
N PRO A 300 -10.38 17.22 -19.16
CA PRO A 300 -10.11 18.63 -19.44
C PRO A 300 -8.91 18.84 -20.38
N TYR A 301 -9.05 19.78 -21.31
CA TYR A 301 -7.96 20.31 -22.13
C TYR A 301 -7.53 21.70 -21.62
N PHE A 302 -6.27 21.84 -21.21
CA PHE A 302 -5.72 23.06 -20.62
C PHE A 302 -4.87 23.85 -21.64
N ASN A 303 -3.82 23.22 -22.17
CA ASN A 303 -2.79 23.83 -23.02
C ASN A 303 -2.19 25.12 -22.41
N GLU A 304 -1.79 25.07 -21.14
CA GLU A 304 -1.29 26.22 -20.40
C GLU A 304 0.20 26.06 -20.04
N VAL A 305 0.99 27.09 -20.34
CA VAL A 305 2.45 27.09 -20.16
C VAL A 305 2.86 27.82 -18.88
N PHE A 306 3.67 27.16 -18.08
CA PHE A 306 4.30 27.72 -16.89
C PHE A 306 5.82 27.72 -17.04
N VAL A 307 6.43 28.90 -16.84
CA VAL A 307 7.89 29.05 -16.84
C VAL A 307 8.37 29.32 -15.43
N PHE A 308 9.42 28.62 -15.02
CA PHE A 308 10.09 28.79 -13.75
C PHE A 308 11.59 28.97 -13.95
N GLU A 309 12.17 29.87 -13.19
CA GLU A 309 13.61 30.04 -13.11
C GLU A 309 14.17 29.10 -12.04
N VAL A 310 14.96 28.14 -12.50
CA VAL A 310 15.67 27.11 -11.74
C VAL A 310 17.12 27.05 -12.23
N PRO A 311 18.07 27.64 -11.49
CA PRO A 311 19.49 27.53 -11.78
C PRO A 311 19.96 26.08 -11.91
N PHE A 312 20.95 25.83 -12.78
CA PHE A 312 21.42 24.47 -13.06
C PHE A 312 21.99 23.76 -11.81
N ASN A 313 22.67 24.50 -10.93
CA ASN A 313 23.18 23.96 -9.67
C ASN A 313 22.07 23.51 -8.69
N GLN A 314 20.83 23.96 -8.88
CA GLN A 314 19.69 23.62 -8.03
C GLN A 314 18.81 22.52 -8.62
N ILE A 315 18.89 22.24 -9.93
CA ILE A 315 17.93 21.36 -10.64
C ILE A 315 17.84 19.96 -10.04
N GLN A 316 18.94 19.43 -9.49
CA GLN A 316 18.98 18.09 -8.88
C GLN A 316 18.22 18.02 -7.55
N ASN A 317 18.02 19.16 -6.89
CA ASN A 317 17.34 19.28 -5.59
C ASN A 317 15.91 19.82 -5.71
N VAL A 318 15.43 19.98 -6.94
CA VAL A 318 14.09 20.46 -7.25
C VAL A 318 13.18 19.28 -7.54
N ASP A 319 12.03 19.27 -6.88
CA ASP A 319 10.89 18.42 -7.21
C ASP A 319 9.79 19.31 -7.83
N VAL A 320 9.28 18.94 -9.01
CA VAL A 320 8.07 19.51 -9.62
C VAL A 320 6.89 18.67 -9.22
N VAL A 321 5.99 19.22 -8.44
CA VAL A 321 4.76 18.58 -8.00
C VAL A 321 3.60 19.08 -8.84
N ILE A 322 2.90 18.16 -9.49
CA ILE A 322 1.71 18.44 -10.27
C ILE A 322 0.53 17.82 -9.53
N SER A 323 -0.48 18.63 -9.22
CA SER A 323 -1.69 18.16 -8.53
C SER A 323 -2.92 18.64 -9.28
N VAL A 324 -3.84 17.71 -9.53
CA VAL A 324 -5.15 17.98 -10.13
C VAL A 324 -6.15 18.14 -8.99
N TRP A 325 -6.94 19.20 -9.06
CA TRP A 325 -7.90 19.59 -8.04
C TRP A 325 -9.26 19.79 -8.67
N ASP A 326 -10.28 19.48 -7.90
CA ASP A 326 -11.65 19.86 -8.19
C ASP A 326 -11.97 21.23 -7.60
N HIS A 327 -12.68 22.06 -8.35
CA HIS A 327 -13.06 23.40 -7.91
C HIS A 327 -14.54 23.48 -7.55
N ASP A 328 -14.80 23.48 -6.26
CA ASP A 328 -16.16 23.64 -5.78
C ASP A 328 -16.47 25.12 -5.55
N LYS A 329 -17.67 25.56 -5.95
CA LYS A 329 -18.14 26.94 -5.73
C LYS A 329 -18.53 27.22 -4.27
N VAL A 330 -19.02 26.20 -3.58
CA VAL A 330 -19.62 26.30 -2.23
C VAL A 330 -18.72 25.63 -1.19
N THR A 331 -18.18 24.47 -1.51
CA THR A 331 -17.28 23.71 -0.63
C THR A 331 -15.82 24.04 -0.89
N LYS A 332 -14.94 23.42 -0.11
CA LYS A 332 -13.50 23.62 -0.25
C LYS A 332 -12.97 22.68 -1.33
N ASN A 333 -12.31 23.26 -2.34
CA ASN A 333 -11.57 22.53 -3.38
C ASN A 333 -10.86 21.27 -2.86
N GLU A 334 -11.19 20.13 -3.45
CA GLU A 334 -10.63 18.83 -3.12
C GLU A 334 -9.53 18.40 -4.10
N PRO A 335 -8.44 17.77 -3.64
CA PRO A 335 -7.44 17.22 -4.55
C PRO A 335 -7.96 15.91 -5.17
N ILE A 336 -7.98 15.83 -6.50
CA ILE A 336 -8.32 14.60 -7.23
C ILE A 336 -7.14 13.64 -7.17
N GLY A 337 -5.94 14.13 -7.50
CA GLY A 337 -4.76 13.30 -7.56
C GLY A 337 -3.49 14.11 -7.73
N LYS A 338 -2.36 13.47 -7.50
CA LYS A 338 -1.06 14.14 -7.40
C LYS A 338 0.05 13.26 -7.95
N LEU A 339 1.11 13.91 -8.41
CA LEU A 339 2.38 13.28 -8.74
C LEU A 339 3.51 14.27 -8.54
N PHE A 340 4.75 13.77 -8.56
CA PHE A 340 5.92 14.61 -8.57
C PHE A 340 6.99 14.08 -9.52
N LEU A 341 7.80 14.97 -10.07
CA LEU A 341 8.97 14.69 -10.89
C LEU A 341 10.20 15.31 -10.23
N GLY A 342 11.34 14.66 -10.37
CA GLY A 342 12.59 15.09 -9.75
C GLY A 342 13.55 13.92 -9.67
N CYS A 343 14.80 14.18 -9.26
CA CYS A 343 15.82 13.13 -9.11
C CYS A 343 15.46 12.08 -8.04
N ARG A 344 14.48 12.36 -7.18
CA ARG A 344 13.96 11.47 -6.15
C ARG A 344 12.71 10.67 -6.56
N ALA A 345 12.16 10.95 -7.74
CA ALA A 345 11.03 10.19 -8.26
C ALA A 345 11.47 8.77 -8.62
N THR A 346 10.51 7.89 -8.89
CA THR A 346 10.76 6.52 -9.36
C THR A 346 9.98 6.26 -10.64
N GLY A 347 10.31 5.18 -11.36
CA GLY A 347 9.56 4.73 -12.54
C GLY A 347 9.42 5.78 -13.64
N ASN A 348 8.20 5.96 -14.13
CA ASN A 348 7.86 6.82 -15.27
C ASN A 348 8.19 8.30 -15.02
N GLN A 349 7.98 8.78 -13.78
CA GLN A 349 8.23 10.15 -13.37
C GLN A 349 9.72 10.48 -13.39
N LEU A 350 10.56 9.55 -12.90
CA LEU A 350 12.02 9.69 -12.97
C LEU A 350 12.51 9.68 -14.41
N ARG A 351 11.98 8.76 -15.23
CA ARG A 351 12.32 8.67 -16.64
C ARG A 351 12.02 9.98 -17.38
N HIS A 352 10.81 10.53 -17.23
CA HIS A 352 10.43 11.80 -17.87
C HIS A 352 11.35 12.96 -17.44
N TRP A 353 11.72 13.01 -16.15
CA TRP A 353 12.66 14.00 -15.63
C TRP A 353 14.07 13.82 -16.21
N SER A 354 14.57 12.58 -16.26
CA SER A 354 15.87 12.26 -16.83
C SER A 354 15.93 12.61 -18.32
N ASP A 355 14.90 12.21 -19.08
CA ASP A 355 14.83 12.48 -20.52
C ASP A 355 14.81 13.99 -20.80
N MET A 356 14.15 14.79 -19.96
CA MET A 356 14.16 16.26 -20.05
C MET A 356 15.57 16.83 -19.85
N LEU A 357 16.34 16.30 -18.89
CA LEU A 357 17.70 16.77 -18.62
C LEU A 357 18.69 16.33 -19.71
N SER A 358 18.53 15.12 -20.25
CA SER A 358 19.36 14.58 -21.32
C SER A 358 19.09 15.21 -22.68
N ASN A 359 17.91 15.80 -22.89
CA ASN A 359 17.52 16.47 -24.14
C ASN A 359 17.29 17.98 -23.91
N PRO A 360 18.35 18.75 -23.60
CA PRO A 360 18.21 20.17 -23.33
C PRO A 360 17.56 20.88 -24.53
N ARG A 361 16.62 21.79 -24.25
CA ARG A 361 15.85 22.58 -25.24
C ARG A 361 14.76 21.85 -26.02
N ARG A 362 14.57 20.52 -25.89
CA ARG A 362 13.44 19.81 -26.51
C ARG A 362 12.29 19.67 -25.50
N PRO A 363 11.06 20.11 -25.83
CA PRO A 363 9.90 19.76 -25.03
C PRO A 363 9.59 18.27 -25.19
N LEU A 364 9.45 17.57 -24.08
CA LEU A 364 9.04 16.17 -24.04
C LEU A 364 7.67 16.10 -23.39
N ALA A 365 6.67 15.53 -24.07
CA ALA A 365 5.33 15.35 -23.55
C ALA A 365 5.11 13.88 -23.18
N GLN A 366 4.49 13.64 -22.01
CA GLN A 366 4.27 12.28 -21.54
C GLN A 366 3.03 12.20 -20.65
N TRP A 367 2.34 11.06 -20.76
CA TRP A 367 1.24 10.70 -19.87
C TRP A 367 1.75 10.15 -18.55
N HIS A 368 1.10 10.53 -17.46
CA HIS A 368 1.35 10.03 -16.12
C HIS A 368 0.05 9.68 -15.41
N ILE A 369 0.07 8.59 -14.66
CA ILE A 369 -1.05 8.17 -13.80
C ILE A 369 -0.98 8.98 -12.50
N LEU A 370 -2.13 9.52 -12.09
CA LEU A 370 -2.25 10.25 -10.83
C LEU A 370 -2.23 9.29 -9.64
N GLN A 371 -1.57 9.70 -8.57
CA GLN A 371 -1.48 8.95 -7.31
C GLN A 371 -2.25 9.66 -6.19
N PRO A 372 -2.66 8.94 -5.14
CA PRO A 372 -3.30 9.54 -3.98
C PRO A 372 -2.43 10.66 -3.38
N PRO A 373 -3.00 11.85 -3.12
CA PRO A 373 -2.24 12.99 -2.60
C PRO A 373 -1.43 12.68 -1.34
N GLU A 374 -1.95 11.84 -0.45
CA GLU A 374 -1.34 11.43 0.82
C GLU A 374 -0.06 10.62 0.60
N VAL A 375 -0.06 9.74 -0.41
CA VAL A 375 1.10 8.91 -0.77
C VAL A 375 2.23 9.81 -1.26
N VAL A 376 1.91 10.75 -2.16
CA VAL A 376 2.91 11.68 -2.71
C VAL A 376 3.44 12.63 -1.63
N ASP A 377 2.58 13.15 -0.76
CA ASP A 377 3.01 14.05 0.33
C ASP A 377 3.89 13.35 1.35
N LYS A 378 3.61 12.08 1.66
CA LYS A 378 4.45 11.25 2.52
C LYS A 378 5.85 11.04 1.92
N VAL A 379 5.93 10.75 0.62
CA VAL A 379 7.22 10.58 -0.09
C VAL A 379 8.02 11.88 -0.14
N LEU A 380 7.33 13.02 -0.28
CA LEU A 380 7.97 14.33 -0.29
C LEU A 380 8.38 14.81 1.12
N GLY A 381 7.93 14.15 2.18
CA GLY A 381 8.18 14.57 3.56
C GLY A 381 7.52 15.91 3.89
N LEU A 382 6.46 16.27 3.16
CA LEU A 382 5.69 17.48 3.43
C LEU A 382 4.81 17.20 4.64
N LYS A 383 5.06 17.88 5.77
CA LYS A 383 4.19 17.77 6.95
C LYS A 383 2.75 18.06 6.54
N SER A 384 1.85 17.10 6.73
CA SER A 384 0.42 17.36 6.77
C SER A 384 0.20 18.36 7.90
N HIS A 385 -0.46 19.48 7.61
CA HIS A 385 -0.99 20.33 8.68
C HIS A 385 -2.00 19.47 9.44
N LEU A 386 -1.57 18.85 10.54
CA LEU A 386 -2.47 18.24 11.51
C LEU A 386 -3.41 19.36 11.94
N LYS A 387 -4.69 19.25 11.57
CA LYS A 387 -5.73 20.03 12.21
C LYS A 387 -5.75 19.53 13.65
N LEU A 388 -5.21 20.32 14.57
CA LEU A 388 -5.47 20.15 15.98
C LEU A 388 -7.01 20.17 16.16
N PRO A 389 -7.61 19.20 16.87
CA PRO A 389 -9.00 19.34 17.26
C PRO A 389 -9.10 20.60 18.12
N LEU A 390 -9.94 21.54 17.67
CA LEU A 390 -10.34 22.67 18.50
C LEU A 390 -11.03 22.06 19.72
N ALA A 391 -10.43 22.25 20.90
CA ALA A 391 -11.10 21.96 22.15
C ALA A 391 -12.36 22.84 22.21
N SER A 392 -13.53 22.20 22.22
CA SER A 392 -14.78 22.86 22.57
C SER A 392 -14.64 23.41 23.98
N ARG A 393 -14.77 24.73 24.13
CA ARG A 393 -15.00 25.37 25.42
C ARG A 393 -16.46 25.32 25.77
#